data_AF-A0A8T3BKX4-F1
#
_entry.id   AF-A0A8T3BKX4-F1
#
_cell.length_a   1.000
_cell.length_b   1.000
_cell.length_c   1.000
_cell.angle_alpha   90.00
_cell.angle_beta   90.00
_cell.angle_gamma   90.00
#
_symmetry.space_group_name_H-M   'P 1'
#
loop_
_entity.id
_entity.type
_entity.pdbx_description
1 polymer ?
#
loop_
_entity_poly.entity_id
_entity_poly.type
_entity_poly.pdbx_seq_one_letter_code
_entity_poly.pdbx_strand_id
1 'polypeptide(L)'
;MEAPTTAPSISDEQTKTSISTAPVLSSSLKFVLSNLKNTVPNQLSPDNYPLWRSQILKICRANGLESFLDSQSPIPVKIVIRSDGSSASNPLYHQWLLNNQNLAAAMCSTISASILPYVLNLETTAAIWLNLQTRFQSTNRSKVIQLKNELHHISLKNLTMVQYLNEIKSLVDQIAAAGAKVDEEDIILYILNGLPGTYPQWTTT
;
A
#
# COMPACT_ATOMS: atom_id res chain seq x y z
N MET A 1 -56.55 52.13 3.20
CA MET A 1 -56.30 52.26 4.65
C MET A 1 -56.97 51.08 5.28
N GLU A 2 -56.32 50.09 5.87
CA GLU A 2 -54.97 49.92 6.40
C GLU A 2 -54.55 48.44 6.20
N ALA A 3 -53.25 48.20 6.12
CA ALA A 3 -52.66 46.85 6.17
C ALA A 3 -52.39 46.44 7.63
N PRO A 4 -52.40 45.14 7.95
CA PRO A 4 -51.62 44.62 9.05
C PRO A 4 -50.55 43.64 8.57
N THR A 5 -49.31 44.00 8.88
CA THR A 5 -48.11 43.17 8.86
C THR A 5 -48.20 42.10 9.96
N THR A 6 -47.98 40.83 9.61
CA THR A 6 -47.65 39.77 10.58
C THR A 6 -46.76 38.72 9.92
N ALA A 7 -45.45 38.78 10.21
CA ALA A 7 -44.62 37.58 10.34
C ALA A 7 -44.73 37.13 11.82
N PRO A 8 -44.40 35.88 12.25
CA PRO A 8 -43.50 34.91 11.62
C PRO A 8 -44.00 33.44 11.67
N SER A 9 -43.27 32.51 11.03
CA SER A 9 -42.85 31.22 11.61
C SER A 9 -42.34 30.30 10.50
N ILE A 10 -41.01 30.25 10.40
CA ILE A 10 -40.29 29.16 9.74
C ILE A 10 -40.46 27.98 10.70
N SER A 11 -41.32 27.04 10.35
CA SER A 11 -41.39 25.77 11.06
C SER A 11 -40.32 24.86 10.48
N ASP A 12 -39.36 24.54 11.36
CA ASP A 12 -38.40 23.46 11.24
C ASP A 12 -39.05 22.18 10.73
N GLU A 13 -38.56 21.68 9.59
CA GLU A 13 -38.68 20.27 9.24
C GLU A 13 -37.27 19.69 9.06
N GLN A 14 -36.46 19.85 10.11
CA GLN A 14 -35.32 18.98 10.35
C GLN A 14 -35.74 17.77 11.18
N THR A 15 -35.32 16.61 10.68
CA THR A 15 -34.99 15.37 11.40
C THR A 15 -36.12 14.54 12.00
N LYS A 16 -36.30 13.35 11.40
CA LYS A 16 -36.23 12.08 12.15
C LYS A 16 -35.94 10.91 11.20
N THR A 17 -34.66 10.65 10.97
CA THR A 17 -34.23 9.30 10.57
C THR A 17 -33.26 8.79 11.61
N SER A 18 -33.83 8.40 12.76
CA SER A 18 -33.16 7.59 13.76
C SER A 18 -32.94 6.20 13.20
N ILE A 19 -31.90 6.01 12.39
CA ILE A 19 -31.50 4.68 11.96
C ILE A 19 -30.40 4.20 12.92
N SER A 20 -30.82 3.49 13.97
CA SER A 20 -29.96 2.54 14.68
C SER A 20 -29.72 1.34 13.75
N THR A 21 -28.97 1.52 12.67
CA THR A 21 -28.52 0.40 11.83
C THR A 21 -27.29 -0.22 12.48
N ALA A 22 -27.35 -1.52 12.75
CA ALA A 22 -26.17 -2.31 13.08
C ALA A 22 -25.07 -2.05 12.02
N PRO A 23 -23.78 -2.05 12.41
CA PRO A 23 -22.70 -1.85 11.44
C PRO A 23 -22.71 -2.97 10.41
N VAL A 24 -22.71 -2.62 9.12
CA VAL A 24 -22.76 -3.57 7.99
C VAL A 24 -21.50 -3.45 7.17
N LEU A 25 -20.89 -4.57 6.78
CA LEU A 25 -19.74 -4.57 5.88
C LEU A 25 -20.08 -3.94 4.53
N SER A 26 -19.25 -2.99 4.09
CA SER A 26 -19.41 -2.35 2.77
C SER A 26 -19.19 -3.36 1.64
N SER A 27 -19.87 -3.16 0.51
CA SER A 27 -19.73 -4.01 -0.67
C SER A 27 -18.29 -4.06 -1.19
N SER A 28 -17.59 -2.91 -1.17
CA SER A 28 -16.18 -2.81 -1.55
C SER A 28 -15.29 -3.64 -0.65
N LEU A 29 -15.51 -3.60 0.67
CA LEU A 29 -14.73 -4.40 1.60
C LEU A 29 -15.00 -5.90 1.39
N LYS A 30 -16.26 -6.32 1.21
CA LYS A 30 -16.59 -7.72 0.89
C LYS A 30 -15.86 -8.19 -0.38
N PHE A 31 -15.85 -7.38 -1.43
CA PHE A 31 -15.10 -7.66 -2.65
C PHE A 31 -13.61 -7.87 -2.37
N VAL A 32 -12.98 -6.96 -1.59
CA VAL A 32 -11.57 -7.08 -1.21
C VAL A 32 -11.34 -8.37 -0.42
N LEU A 33 -12.14 -8.66 0.61
CA LEU A 33 -12.02 -9.88 1.41
C LEU A 33 -12.06 -11.16 0.56
N SER A 34 -12.95 -11.22 -0.43
CA SER A 34 -13.08 -12.37 -1.33
C SER A 34 -11.97 -12.49 -2.37
N ASN A 35 -11.38 -11.37 -2.81
CA ASN A 35 -10.40 -11.35 -3.92
C ASN A 35 -8.96 -11.12 -3.48
N LEU A 36 -8.71 -10.85 -2.20
CA LEU A 36 -7.38 -10.46 -1.74
C LEU A 36 -6.33 -11.54 -2.02
N LYS A 37 -6.65 -12.82 -1.79
CA LYS A 37 -5.74 -13.93 -2.08
C LYS A 37 -5.46 -14.13 -3.57
N ASN A 38 -6.41 -13.78 -4.44
CA ASN A 38 -6.22 -13.84 -5.90
C ASN A 38 -5.36 -12.67 -6.39
N THR A 39 -5.51 -11.51 -5.76
CA THR A 39 -4.79 -10.27 -6.14
C THR A 39 -3.38 -10.22 -5.55
N VAL A 40 -3.17 -10.89 -4.41
CA VAL A 40 -1.90 -11.02 -3.70
C VAL A 40 -1.56 -12.51 -3.62
N PRO A 41 -1.12 -13.13 -4.73
CA PRO A 41 -0.90 -14.58 -4.79
C PRO A 41 0.30 -15.02 -3.95
N ASN A 42 1.30 -14.13 -3.83
CA ASN A 42 2.49 -14.39 -3.03
C ASN A 42 2.31 -13.76 -1.65
N GLN A 43 2.37 -14.59 -0.62
CA GLN A 43 2.42 -14.08 0.75
C GLN A 43 3.63 -13.18 0.94
N LEU A 44 3.49 -12.15 1.77
CA LEU A 44 4.58 -11.23 2.09
C LEU A 44 5.79 -12.01 2.61
N SER A 45 6.94 -11.76 2.01
CA SER A 45 8.26 -12.24 2.42
C SER A 45 9.25 -11.07 2.36
N PRO A 46 10.46 -11.21 2.94
CA PRO A 46 11.48 -10.17 2.83
C PRO A 46 11.87 -9.82 1.39
N ASP A 47 11.67 -10.76 0.46
CA ASP A 47 12.12 -10.60 -0.92
C ASP A 47 11.11 -9.92 -1.84
N ASN A 48 9.83 -9.92 -1.46
CA ASN A 48 8.75 -9.44 -2.31
C ASN A 48 7.99 -8.24 -1.73
N TYR A 49 8.49 -7.63 -0.65
CA TYR A 49 7.81 -6.53 0.03
C TYR A 49 7.35 -5.40 -0.91
N PRO A 50 8.17 -4.89 -1.86
CA PRO A 50 7.73 -3.79 -2.71
C PRO A 50 6.57 -4.19 -3.64
N LEU A 51 6.60 -5.43 -4.16
CA LEU A 51 5.50 -5.99 -4.96
C LEU A 51 4.23 -6.15 -4.11
N TRP A 52 4.35 -6.80 -2.95
CA TRP A 52 3.24 -6.98 -2.01
C TRP A 52 2.61 -5.64 -1.60
N ARG A 53 3.44 -4.67 -1.23
CA ARG A 53 3.02 -3.31 -0.86
C ARG A 53 2.26 -2.66 -2.02
N SER A 54 2.79 -2.76 -3.23
CA SER A 54 2.16 -2.20 -4.44
C SER A 54 0.78 -2.81 -4.69
N GLN A 55 0.63 -4.13 -4.56
CA GLN A 55 -0.64 -4.83 -4.75
C GLN A 55 -1.68 -4.41 -3.70
N ILE A 56 -1.32 -4.42 -2.40
CA ILE A 56 -2.20 -4.00 -1.31
C ILE A 56 -2.64 -2.53 -1.48
N LEU A 57 -1.70 -1.65 -1.82
CA LEU A 57 -2.02 -0.24 -2.01
C LEU A 57 -2.98 -0.03 -3.19
N LYS A 58 -2.75 -0.72 -4.32
CA LYS A 58 -3.63 -0.64 -5.50
C LYS A 58 -5.04 -1.13 -5.21
N ILE A 59 -5.20 -2.27 -4.52
CA ILE A 59 -6.53 -2.80 -4.19
C ILE A 59 -7.26 -1.90 -3.18
N CYS A 60 -6.56 -1.36 -2.17
CA CYS A 60 -7.14 -0.41 -1.22
C CYS A 60 -7.60 0.87 -1.93
N ARG A 61 -6.77 1.43 -2.82
CA ARG A 61 -7.12 2.63 -3.62
C ARG A 61 -8.33 2.38 -4.52
N ALA A 62 -8.34 1.27 -5.24
CA ALA A 62 -9.45 0.91 -6.14
C ALA A 62 -10.79 0.75 -5.40
N ASN A 63 -10.76 0.47 -4.10
CA ASN A 63 -11.94 0.22 -3.27
C ASN A 63 -12.24 1.33 -2.25
N GLY A 64 -11.52 2.46 -2.30
CA GLY A 64 -11.72 3.58 -1.37
C GLY A 64 -11.32 3.28 0.08
N LEU A 65 -10.38 2.36 0.29
CA LEU A 65 -9.92 1.92 1.62
C LEU A 65 -8.55 2.51 2.01
N GLU A 66 -7.99 3.42 1.23
CA GLU A 66 -6.66 4.00 1.47
C GLU A 66 -6.56 4.72 2.83
N SER A 67 -7.65 5.35 3.30
CA SER A 67 -7.71 6.02 4.60
C SER A 67 -7.52 5.07 5.79
N PHE A 68 -7.72 3.76 5.62
CA PHE A 68 -7.43 2.77 6.67
C PHE A 68 -5.95 2.42 6.77
N LEU A 69 -5.16 2.70 5.72
CA LEU A 69 -3.70 2.49 5.71
C LEU A 69 -2.94 3.69 6.29
N ASP A 70 -3.58 4.87 6.30
CA ASP A 70 -2.98 6.10 6.78
C ASP A 70 -3.19 6.26 8.30
N SER A 71 -2.09 6.43 9.04
CA SER A 71 -2.11 6.65 10.48
C SER A 71 -2.61 8.03 10.89
N GLN A 72 -2.66 8.99 9.94
CA GLN A 72 -3.13 10.36 10.19
C GLN A 72 -4.62 10.54 9.89
N SER A 73 -5.26 9.53 9.29
CA SER A 73 -6.68 9.61 8.96
C SER A 73 -7.54 9.70 10.24
N PRO A 74 -8.53 10.61 10.28
CA PRO A 74 -9.28 10.89 11.50
C PRO A 74 -10.11 9.67 11.92
N ILE A 75 -9.87 9.20 13.14
CA ILE A 75 -10.64 8.11 13.74
C ILE A 75 -11.92 8.72 14.34
N PRO A 76 -13.12 8.21 14.00
CA PRO A 76 -14.35 8.70 14.58
C PRO A 76 -14.34 8.56 16.12
N VAL A 77 -14.88 9.55 16.82
CA VAL A 77 -14.94 9.51 18.29
C VAL A 77 -15.88 8.38 18.74
N LYS A 78 -15.45 7.57 19.71
CA LYS A 78 -16.22 6.41 20.21
C LYS A 78 -17.55 6.78 20.87
N ILE A 79 -17.59 7.94 21.53
CA ILE A 79 -18.76 8.46 22.26
C ILE A 79 -19.04 9.87 21.76
N VAL A 80 -20.29 10.15 21.44
CA VAL A 80 -20.79 11.48 21.09
C VAL A 80 -21.71 11.99 22.18
N ILE A 81 -21.59 13.27 22.52
CA ILE A 81 -22.50 13.95 23.45
C ILE A 81 -23.66 14.48 22.64
N ARG A 82 -24.89 14.10 23.00
CA ARG A 82 -26.12 14.57 22.34
C ARG A 82 -26.51 15.96 22.84
N SER A 83 -27.41 16.61 22.11
CA SER A 83 -27.95 17.93 22.47
C SER A 83 -28.65 17.98 23.82
N ASP A 84 -29.09 16.83 24.35
CA ASP A 84 -29.68 16.67 25.68
C ASP A 84 -28.63 16.47 26.81
N GLY A 85 -27.33 16.55 26.49
CA GLY A 85 -26.23 16.29 27.43
C GLY A 85 -25.95 14.81 27.70
N SER A 86 -26.72 13.89 27.11
CA SER A 86 -26.50 12.45 27.25
C SER A 86 -25.31 11.97 26.42
N SER A 87 -24.57 10.98 26.94
CA SER A 87 -23.50 10.31 26.22
C SER A 87 -24.03 9.13 25.42
N ALA A 88 -23.64 9.03 24.16
CA ALA A 88 -24.10 8.03 23.21
C ALA A 88 -22.95 7.35 22.50
N SER A 89 -23.07 6.06 22.21
CA SER A 89 -22.09 5.39 21.34
C SER A 89 -22.23 5.87 19.90
N ASN A 90 -21.11 6.19 19.25
CA ASN A 90 -21.10 6.69 17.87
C ASN A 90 -21.22 5.53 16.86
N PRO A 91 -22.29 5.45 16.05
CA PRO A 91 -22.41 4.42 15.02
C PRO A 91 -21.29 4.49 13.97
N LEU A 92 -20.74 5.67 13.69
CA LEU A 92 -19.63 5.84 12.74
C LEU A 92 -18.34 5.18 13.25
N TYR A 93 -18.10 5.21 14.57
CA TYR A 93 -16.96 4.53 15.17
C TYR A 93 -17.08 3.00 15.02
N HIS A 94 -18.27 2.45 15.29
CA HIS A 94 -18.51 1.01 15.12
C HIS A 94 -18.36 0.55 13.67
N GLN A 95 -18.87 1.35 12.72
CA GLN A 95 -18.70 1.07 11.30
C GLN A 95 -17.23 1.14 10.86
N TRP A 96 -16.51 2.16 11.32
CA TRP A 96 -15.07 2.27 11.06
C TRP A 96 -14.30 1.10 11.66
N LEU A 97 -14.59 0.74 12.91
CA LEU A 97 -13.92 -0.35 13.61
C LEU A 97 -14.18 -1.69 12.91
N LEU A 98 -15.43 -1.97 12.51
CA LEU A 98 -15.78 -3.17 11.76
C LEU A 98 -14.97 -3.27 10.47
N ASN A 99 -14.90 -2.18 9.70
CA ASN A 99 -14.16 -2.15 8.43
C ASN A 99 -12.65 -2.30 8.65
N ASN A 100 -12.09 -1.60 9.64
CA ASN A 100 -10.67 -1.65 9.98
C ASN A 100 -10.25 -3.06 10.41
N GLN A 101 -11.01 -3.69 11.31
CA GLN A 101 -10.69 -5.04 11.81
C GLN A 101 -10.77 -6.10 10.71
N ASN A 102 -11.77 -6.00 9.82
CA ASN A 102 -11.86 -6.92 8.68
C ASN A 102 -10.71 -6.72 7.68
N LEU A 103 -10.34 -5.48 7.38
CA LEU A 103 -9.20 -5.20 6.52
C LEU A 103 -7.88 -5.65 7.15
N ALA A 104 -7.69 -5.45 8.46
CA ALA A 104 -6.54 -5.93 9.21
C ALA A 104 -6.43 -7.46 9.14
N ALA A 105 -7.52 -8.18 9.41
CA ALA A 105 -7.56 -9.65 9.30
C ALA A 105 -7.24 -10.13 7.88
N ALA A 106 -7.79 -9.47 6.86
CA ALA A 106 -7.52 -9.77 5.46
C ALA A 106 -6.05 -9.55 5.13
N MET A 107 -5.47 -8.43 5.55
CA MET A 107 -4.06 -8.12 5.33
C MET A 107 -3.16 -9.16 6.01
N CYS A 108 -3.45 -9.54 7.25
CA CYS A 108 -2.76 -10.64 7.95
C CYS A 108 -2.81 -11.97 7.18
N SER A 109 -3.91 -12.26 6.46
CA SER A 109 -4.00 -13.47 5.63
C SER A 109 -3.04 -13.50 4.44
N THR A 110 -2.52 -12.34 4.03
CA THR A 110 -1.53 -12.19 2.96
C THR A 110 -0.09 -12.15 3.48
N ILE A 111 0.13 -12.25 4.78
CA ILE A 111 1.45 -12.21 5.41
C ILE A 111 1.93 -13.64 5.66
N SER A 112 3.18 -13.95 5.36
CA SER A 112 3.74 -15.27 5.64
C SER A 112 3.89 -15.51 7.15
N ALA A 113 3.86 -16.79 7.55
CA ALA A 113 3.96 -17.19 8.94
C ALA A 113 5.26 -16.71 9.64
N SER A 114 6.33 -16.47 8.90
CA SER A 114 7.60 -15.97 9.44
C SER A 114 7.54 -14.48 9.80
N ILE A 115 6.62 -13.71 9.21
CA ILE A 115 6.47 -12.27 9.45
C ILE A 115 5.28 -11.97 10.36
N LEU A 116 4.26 -12.84 10.36
CA LEU A 116 3.04 -12.66 11.13
C LEU A 116 3.27 -12.31 12.62
N PRO A 117 4.23 -12.93 13.36
CA PRO A 117 4.48 -12.59 14.76
C PRO A 117 4.80 -11.11 15.03
N TYR A 118 5.32 -10.38 14.04
CA TYR A 118 5.68 -8.97 14.19
C TYR A 118 4.48 -8.03 14.13
N VAL A 119 3.31 -8.52 13.70
CA VAL A 119 2.11 -7.70 13.51
C VAL A 119 0.92 -8.13 14.38
N LEU A 120 1.03 -9.24 15.12
CA LEU A 120 -0.07 -9.80 15.93
C LEU A 120 -0.59 -8.85 17.01
N ASN A 121 0.27 -8.02 17.59
CA ASN A 121 -0.09 -7.10 18.67
C ASN A 121 -0.57 -5.73 18.18
N LEU A 122 -0.72 -5.54 16.87
CA LEU A 122 -1.10 -4.26 16.28
C LEU A 122 -2.61 -4.24 16.00
N GLU A 123 -3.31 -3.31 16.64
CA GLU A 123 -4.78 -3.30 16.64
C GLU A 123 -5.40 -2.71 15.36
N THR A 124 -4.68 -1.84 14.65
CA THR A 124 -5.23 -1.12 13.48
C THR A 124 -4.52 -1.50 12.18
N THR A 125 -5.27 -1.49 11.07
CA THR A 125 -4.69 -1.72 9.73
C THR A 125 -3.51 -0.77 9.46
N ALA A 126 -3.65 0.52 9.81
CA ALA A 126 -2.59 1.52 9.65
C ALA A 126 -1.32 1.18 10.45
N ALA A 127 -1.47 0.69 11.69
CA ALA A 127 -0.34 0.28 12.51
C ALA A 127 0.41 -0.91 11.89
N ILE A 128 -0.32 -1.91 11.38
CA ILE A 128 0.26 -3.05 10.67
C ILE A 128 1.01 -2.55 9.42
N TRP A 129 0.36 -1.70 8.62
CA TRP A 129 0.92 -1.14 7.38
C TRP A 129 2.23 -0.39 7.62
N LEU A 130 2.24 0.50 8.61
CA LEU A 130 3.42 1.29 8.98
C LEU A 130 4.53 0.41 9.55
N ASN A 131 4.21 -0.55 10.43
CA ASN A 131 5.20 -1.46 11.01
C ASN A 131 5.94 -2.25 9.92
N LEU A 132 5.19 -2.83 8.97
CA LEU A 132 5.78 -3.54 7.83
C LEU A 132 6.63 -2.61 6.97
N GLN A 133 6.18 -1.38 6.72
CA GLN A 133 6.96 -0.39 6.00
C GLN A 133 8.31 -0.10 6.66
N THR A 134 8.31 0.19 7.95
CA THR A 134 9.54 0.45 8.71
C THR A 134 10.45 -0.77 8.71
N ARG A 135 9.88 -1.97 8.92
CA ARG A 135 10.64 -3.22 9.01
C ARG A 135 11.39 -3.54 7.71
N PHE A 136 10.73 -3.42 6.56
CA PHE A 136 11.34 -3.77 5.27
C PHE A 136 12.13 -2.61 4.65
N GLN A 137 12.11 -1.40 5.23
CA GLN A 137 12.82 -0.26 4.68
C GLN A 137 14.34 -0.49 4.60
N SER A 138 14.97 -1.01 5.65
CA SER A 138 16.41 -1.28 5.67
C SER A 138 16.79 -2.43 4.75
N THR A 139 16.06 -3.55 4.82
CA THR A 139 16.29 -4.74 3.99
C THR A 139 16.17 -4.41 2.50
N ASN A 140 15.16 -3.64 2.09
CA ASN A 140 15.02 -3.22 0.69
C ASN A 140 16.19 -2.33 0.26
N ARG A 141 16.63 -1.39 1.11
CA ARG A 141 17.81 -0.55 0.81
C ARG A 141 19.07 -1.40 0.63
N SER A 142 19.33 -2.35 1.53
CA SER A 142 20.47 -3.26 1.42
C SER A 142 20.41 -4.10 0.16
N LYS A 143 19.23 -4.64 -0.19
CA LYS A 143 19.01 -5.42 -1.42
C LYS A 143 19.26 -4.60 -2.67
N VAL A 144 18.77 -3.35 -2.72
CA VAL A 144 19.03 -2.43 -3.83
C VAL A 144 20.53 -2.14 -3.96
N ILE A 145 21.25 -1.92 -2.86
CA ILE A 145 22.70 -1.69 -2.88
C ILE A 145 23.44 -2.92 -3.39
N GLN A 146 23.08 -4.12 -2.90
CA GLN A 146 23.67 -5.37 -3.36
C GLN A 146 23.47 -5.56 -4.87
N LEU A 147 22.24 -5.41 -5.36
CA LEU A 147 21.94 -5.57 -6.78
C LEU A 147 22.66 -4.53 -7.65
N LYS A 148 22.77 -3.28 -7.18
CA LYS A 148 23.56 -2.24 -7.87
C LYS A 148 25.05 -2.59 -7.91
N ASN A 149 25.59 -3.17 -6.84
CA ASN A 149 26.96 -3.64 -6.82
C ASN A 149 27.16 -4.82 -7.80
N GLU A 150 26.24 -5.78 -7.85
CA GLU A 150 26.29 -6.88 -8.82
C GLU A 150 26.23 -6.35 -10.26
N LEU A 151 25.36 -5.38 -10.54
CA LEU A 151 25.27 -4.70 -11.83
C LEU A 151 26.57 -3.97 -12.20
N HIS A 152 27.22 -3.32 -11.24
CA HIS A 152 28.48 -2.62 -11.49
C HIS A 152 29.65 -3.57 -11.83
N HIS A 153 29.64 -4.80 -11.30
CA HIS A 153 30.73 -5.77 -11.48
C HIS A 153 30.42 -6.84 -12.54
N ILE A 154 29.26 -6.75 -13.21
CA ILE A 154 28.90 -7.68 -14.27
C ILE A 154 29.85 -7.53 -15.45
N SER A 155 30.29 -8.65 -16.02
CA SER A 155 31.23 -8.68 -17.15
C SER A 155 30.94 -9.85 -18.07
N LEU A 156 31.16 -9.64 -19.37
CA LEU A 156 30.87 -10.64 -20.40
C LEU A 156 31.66 -11.93 -20.14
N LYS A 157 32.97 -11.85 -19.81
CA LYS A 157 33.86 -12.97 -19.49
C LYS A 157 33.58 -14.25 -20.29
N ASN A 158 32.91 -15.23 -19.68
CA ASN A 158 32.63 -16.56 -20.25
C ASN A 158 31.21 -16.69 -20.83
N LEU A 159 30.43 -15.62 -20.82
CA LEU A 159 29.06 -15.57 -21.31
C LEU A 159 29.04 -15.19 -22.79
N THR A 160 28.01 -15.67 -23.50
CA THR A 160 27.66 -15.08 -24.80
C THR A 160 27.09 -13.67 -24.60
N MET A 161 27.14 -12.82 -25.65
CA MET A 161 26.56 -11.48 -25.59
C MET A 161 25.08 -11.51 -25.17
N VAL A 162 24.31 -12.45 -25.69
CA VAL A 162 22.88 -12.60 -25.35
C VAL A 162 22.69 -12.95 -23.88
N GLN A 163 23.48 -13.88 -23.33
CA GLN A 163 23.43 -14.24 -21.91
C GLN A 163 23.82 -13.06 -21.03
N TYR A 164 24.87 -12.32 -21.39
CA TYR A 164 25.31 -11.14 -20.66
C TYR A 164 24.23 -10.05 -20.60
N LEU A 165 23.60 -9.73 -21.74
CA LEU A 165 22.51 -8.75 -21.79
C LEU A 165 21.28 -9.22 -21.00
N ASN A 166 20.97 -10.53 -21.01
CA ASN A 166 19.88 -11.09 -20.22
C ASN A 166 20.15 -11.00 -18.72
N GLU A 167 21.39 -11.23 -18.26
CA GLU A 167 21.78 -11.07 -16.86
C GLU A 167 21.68 -9.62 -16.39
N ILE A 168 22.15 -8.67 -17.21
CA ILE A 168 21.99 -7.22 -16.93
C ILE A 168 20.52 -6.87 -16.82
N LYS A 169 19.70 -7.32 -17.78
CA LYS A 169 18.25 -7.09 -17.76
C LYS A 169 17.62 -7.67 -16.50
N SER A 170 17.98 -8.89 -16.14
CA SER A 170 17.52 -9.55 -14.91
C SER A 170 17.87 -8.74 -13.66
N LEU A 171 19.10 -8.21 -13.56
CA LEU A 171 19.51 -7.36 -12.45
C LEU A 171 18.72 -6.04 -12.40
N VAL A 172 18.53 -5.39 -13.56
CA VAL A 172 17.71 -4.17 -13.67
C VAL A 172 16.26 -4.43 -13.26
N ASP A 173 15.67 -5.54 -13.72
CA ASP A 173 14.31 -5.95 -13.37
C ASP A 173 14.19 -6.26 -11.87
N GLN A 174 15.21 -6.86 -11.26
CA GLN A 174 15.27 -7.11 -9.81
C GLN A 174 15.41 -5.80 -9.01
N ILE A 175 16.18 -4.82 -9.49
CA ILE A 175 16.29 -3.50 -8.86
C ILE A 175 14.93 -2.78 -8.93
N ALA A 176 14.25 -2.85 -10.08
CA ALA A 176 12.89 -2.34 -10.26
C ALA A 176 11.90 -3.02 -9.31
N ALA A 177 11.96 -4.35 -9.19
CA ALA A 177 11.14 -5.12 -8.26
C ALA A 177 11.45 -4.79 -6.78
N ALA A 178 12.68 -4.39 -6.47
CA ALA A 178 13.09 -3.91 -5.14
C ALA A 178 12.63 -2.47 -4.85
N GLY A 179 12.01 -1.79 -5.82
CA GLY A 179 11.45 -0.44 -5.70
C GLY A 179 12.41 0.70 -6.02
N ALA A 180 13.53 0.41 -6.69
CA ALA A 180 14.48 1.41 -7.18
C ALA A 180 14.51 1.40 -8.72
N LYS A 181 15.01 2.48 -9.33
CA LYS A 181 15.23 2.55 -10.77
C LYS A 181 16.71 2.76 -11.09
N VAL A 182 17.11 2.32 -12.28
CA VAL A 182 18.41 2.60 -12.90
C VAL A 182 18.10 3.41 -14.16
N ASP A 183 18.79 4.52 -14.37
CA ASP A 183 18.55 5.35 -15.55
C ASP A 183 19.13 4.67 -16.80
N GLU A 184 18.51 4.88 -17.96
CA GLU A 184 18.88 4.16 -19.19
C GLU A 184 20.33 4.40 -19.62
N GLU A 185 20.84 5.63 -19.42
CA GLU A 185 22.23 5.99 -19.67
C GLU A 185 23.21 5.20 -18.80
N ASP A 186 22.86 4.98 -17.53
CA ASP A 186 23.65 4.16 -16.61
C ASP A 186 23.66 2.70 -17.05
N ILE A 187 22.53 2.17 -17.53
CA ILE A 187 22.43 0.81 -18.05
C ILE A 187 23.39 0.63 -19.24
N ILE A 188 23.41 1.59 -20.17
CA ILE A 188 24.34 1.58 -21.32
C ILE A 188 25.79 1.60 -20.82
N LEU A 189 26.10 2.45 -19.84
CA LEU A 189 27.44 2.53 -19.27
C LEU A 189 27.87 1.20 -18.62
N TYR A 190 27.00 0.55 -17.85
CA TYR A 190 27.30 -0.77 -17.26
C TYR A 190 27.52 -1.85 -18.32
N ILE A 191 26.73 -1.84 -19.40
CA ILE A 191 26.93 -2.74 -20.55
C ILE A 191 28.31 -2.54 -21.15
N LEU A 192 28.69 -1.29 -21.46
CA LEU A 192 29.97 -0.98 -22.10
C LEU A 192 31.17 -1.32 -21.20
N ASN A 193 31.08 -1.04 -19.91
CA ASN A 193 32.15 -1.32 -18.94
C ASN A 193 32.41 -2.82 -18.73
N GLY A 194 31.41 -3.68 -18.94
CA GLY A 194 31.55 -5.12 -18.80
C GLY A 194 32.07 -5.84 -20.05
N LEU A 195 32.26 -5.14 -21.17
CA LEU A 195 32.82 -5.71 -22.39
C LEU A 195 34.35 -5.86 -22.30
N PRO A 196 34.92 -6.96 -22.83
CA PRO A 196 36.36 -7.09 -22.95
C PRO A 196 36.90 -6.08 -23.98
N GLY A 197 38.13 -5.61 -23.79
CA GLY A 197 38.79 -4.64 -24.70
C GLY A 197 39.02 -5.15 -26.13
N THR A 198 38.65 -6.40 -26.44
CA THR A 198 38.61 -6.99 -27.78
C THR A 198 37.35 -6.64 -28.56
N TYR A 199 36.30 -6.11 -27.91
CA TYR A 199 35.15 -5.56 -28.62
C TYR A 199 35.57 -4.29 -29.37
N PRO A 200 35.14 -4.09 -30.63
CA PRO A 200 35.48 -2.90 -31.38
C PRO A 200 35.00 -1.68 -30.61
N GLN A 201 35.97 -0.94 -30.10
CA GLN A 201 35.81 0.45 -29.65
C GLN A 201 35.20 1.15 -30.85
N TRP A 202 34.08 1.84 -30.66
CA TRP A 202 33.35 2.49 -31.75
C TRP A 202 34.26 3.56 -32.38
N THR A 203 35.08 3.18 -33.33
CA THR A 203 35.89 4.12 -34.11
C THR A 203 34.94 4.75 -35.11
N THR A 204 34.50 5.96 -34.79
CA THR A 204 33.89 6.85 -35.78
C THR A 204 34.99 7.16 -36.79
N THR A 205 34.94 6.51 -37.95
CA THR A 205 35.69 6.94 -39.14
C THR A 205 34.79 7.85 -39.96
#